data_AF-A0A3B8JMB0-F1
#
_entry.id   AF-A0A3B8JMB0-F1
#
_cell.length_a   1.000
_cell.length_b   1.000
_cell.length_c   1.000
_cell.angle_alpha   90.00
_cell.angle_beta   90.00
_cell.angle_gamma   90.00
#
_symmetry.space_group_name_H-M   'P 1'
#
loop_
_entity.id
_entity.type
_entity.pdbx_description
1 polymer ?
#
loop_
_entity_poly.entity_id
_entity_poly.type
_entity_poly.pdbx_seq_one_letter_code
_entity_poly.pdbx_strand_id
1 'polypeptide(L)' 'ASAIGYYGTSETATFDETSPAGNDFLAEVCQAWESEAQKVKDAGVRLVILRLGIVLGNGGALAKMIPPFQLFAGGPIG' A
#
# COMPACT_ATOMS: atom_id res chain seq x y z
N ALA A 1 -6.24 7.35 4.40
CA ALA A 1 -5.77 6.54 3.26
C ALA A 1 -5.02 5.33 3.81
N SER A 2 -4.81 4.25 3.06
CA SER A 2 -3.96 3.13 3.47
C SER A 2 -3.30 2.49 2.23
N ALA A 3 -2.35 1.59 2.42
CA ALA A 3 -1.60 0.91 1.37
C ALA A 3 -1.11 -0.47 1.82
N ILE A 4 -0.67 -1.31 0.87
CA ILE A 4 -0.01 -2.59 1.18
C ILE A 4 1.29 -2.44 1.98
N GLY A 5 1.86 -1.22 2.03
CA GLY A 5 2.98 -0.87 2.90
C GLY A 5 2.68 -1.09 4.40
N TYR A 6 1.41 -1.28 4.78
CA TYR A 6 1.03 -1.72 6.13
C TYR A 6 1.77 -2.98 6.58
N TYR A 7 2.01 -3.95 5.69
CA TYR A 7 2.59 -5.25 6.05
C TYR A 7 4.13 -5.27 6.09
N GLY A 8 4.78 -4.19 5.63
CA GLY A 8 6.22 -4.15 5.39
C GLY A 8 6.67 -4.94 4.16
N THR A 9 7.98 -5.13 4.02
CA THR A 9 8.61 -5.79 2.85
C THR A 9 9.01 -7.23 3.18
N SER A 10 8.67 -8.18 2.31
CA SER A 10 9.11 -9.58 2.39
C SER A 10 9.18 -10.22 1.01
N GLU A 11 10.18 -11.06 0.79
CA GLU A 11 10.32 -11.85 -0.45
C GLU A 11 9.56 -13.18 -0.43
N THR A 12 9.18 -13.67 0.77
CA THR A 12 8.65 -15.03 0.94
C THR A 12 7.33 -15.08 1.70
N ALA A 13 7.04 -14.08 2.53
CA ALA A 13 5.79 -14.05 3.28
C ALA A 13 4.58 -13.72 2.38
N THR A 14 3.43 -14.26 2.75
CA THR A 14 2.13 -13.88 2.18
C THR A 14 1.33 -13.20 3.26
N PHE A 15 0.61 -12.14 2.89
CA PHE A 15 -0.16 -11.32 3.81
C PHE A 15 -1.62 -11.25 3.40
N ASP A 16 -2.49 -11.24 4.39
CA ASP A 16 -3.93 -10.97 4.29
C ASP A 16 -4.35 -9.84 5.24
N GLU A 17 -5.62 -9.46 5.26
CA GLU A 17 -6.12 -8.35 6.09
C GLU A 17 -6.02 -8.60 7.60
N THR A 18 -5.80 -9.85 8.02
CA THR A 18 -5.62 -10.23 9.43
C THR A 18 -4.16 -10.25 9.86
N SER A 19 -3.24 -10.15 8.90
CA SER A 19 -1.80 -10.17 9.14
C SER A 19 -1.33 -8.94 9.92
N PRO A 20 -0.29 -9.07 10.76
CA PRO A 20 0.23 -7.97 11.55
C PRO A 20 0.83 -6.87 10.65
N ALA A 21 0.95 -5.67 11.22
CA ALA A 21 1.69 -4.60 10.57
C ALA A 21 3.19 -4.92 10.52
N GLY A 22 3.87 -4.38 9.52
CA GLY A 22 5.33 -4.35 9.46
C GLY A 22 5.94 -3.45 10.53
N ASN A 23 7.26 -3.42 10.59
CA ASN A 23 8.06 -2.63 11.53
C ASN A 23 8.91 -1.56 10.83
N ASP A 24 8.46 -1.10 9.66
CA ASP A 24 9.13 -0.07 8.89
C ASP A 24 8.31 1.24 8.88
N PHE A 25 8.92 2.29 8.33
CA PHE A 25 8.31 3.62 8.27
C PHE A 25 6.96 3.62 7.52
N LEU A 26 6.81 2.81 6.45
CA LEU A 26 5.57 2.78 5.69
C LEU A 26 4.44 2.11 6.47
N ALA A 27 4.76 1.07 7.25
CA ALA A 27 3.84 0.43 8.16
C ALA A 27 3.35 1.42 9.24
N GLU A 28 4.26 2.17 9.86
CA GLU A 28 3.93 3.20 10.86
C GLU A 28 2.99 4.27 10.30
N VAL A 29 3.27 4.77 9.09
CA VAL A 29 2.40 5.75 8.41
C VAL A 29 1.01 5.18 8.16
N CYS A 30 0.90 3.94 7.70
CA CYS A 30 -0.39 3.28 7.47
C CYS A 30 -1.16 3.09 8.78
N GLN A 31 -0.49 2.65 9.86
CA GLN A 31 -1.10 2.52 11.17
C GLN A 31 -1.65 3.85 11.69
N ALA A 32 -0.89 4.94 11.54
CA ALA A 32 -1.35 6.27 11.93
C ALA A 32 -2.61 6.69 11.15
N TRP A 33 -2.63 6.49 9.82
CA TRP A 33 -3.80 6.80 9.01
C TRP A 33 -5.04 5.95 9.36
N GLU A 34 -4.86 4.65 9.60
CA GLU A 34 -5.95 3.74 9.96
C GLU A 34 -6.51 4.05 11.36
N SER A 35 -5.65 4.40 12.32
CA SER A 35 -6.04 4.82 13.67
C SER A 35 -6.87 6.10 13.67
N GLU A 36 -6.49 7.08 12.85
CA GLU A 36 -7.28 8.31 12.70
C GLU A 36 -8.64 8.04 12.05
N ALA A 37 -8.70 7.16 11.04
CA ALA A 37 -9.95 6.79 10.38
C ALA A 37 -10.91 6.03 11.32
N GLN A 38 -10.37 5.27 12.28
CA GLN A 38 -11.15 4.48 13.24
C GLN A 38 -12.13 5.33 14.06
N LYS A 39 -11.80 6.60 14.34
CA LYS A 39 -12.64 7.56 15.09
C LYS A 39 -14.02 7.78 14.44
N VAL A 40 -14.17 7.52 13.15
CA VAL A 40 -15.46 7.65 12.45
C VAL A 40 -16.51 6.65 12.96
N LYS A 41 -16.08 5.53 13.56
CA LYS A 41 -16.99 4.52 14.10
C LYS A 41 -17.75 5.03 15.32
N ASP A 42 -17.18 5.97 16.07
CA ASP A 42 -17.86 6.60 17.21
C ASP A 42 -19.09 7.41 16.76
N ALA A 43 -19.11 7.84 15.49
CA ALA A 43 -20.25 8.48 14.86
C ALA A 43 -21.26 7.48 14.25
N GLY A 44 -21.10 6.17 14.49
CA GLY A 44 -21.97 5.12 13.95
C GLY A 44 -21.81 4.84 12.45
N VAL A 45 -20.75 5.37 11.83
CA VAL A 45 -20.50 5.22 10.39
C VAL A 45 -19.68 3.97 10.11
N ARG A 46 -20.08 3.20 9.09
CA ARG A 46 -19.34 2.03 8.62
C ARG A 46 -18.01 2.45 7.99
N LEU A 47 -16.90 2.04 8.60
CA LEU A 47 -15.56 2.22 8.07
C LEU A 47 -15.12 1.00 7.23
N VAL A 48 -14.55 1.27 6.05
CA VAL A 48 -13.82 0.29 5.24
C VAL A 48 -12.46 0.87 4.92
N ILE A 49 -11.41 0.08 5.13
CA ILE A 49 -10.04 0.45 4.81
C ILE A 49 -9.59 -0.42 3.64
N LEU A 50 -9.17 0.24 2.56
CA LEU A 50 -8.63 -0.43 1.38
C LEU A 50 -7.11 -0.24 1.37
N ARG A 51 -6.37 -1.35 1.47
CA ARG A 51 -4.90 -1.38 1.38
C ARG A 51 -4.50 -1.62 -0.07
N LEU A 52 -4.39 -0.54 -0.83
CA LEU A 52 -4.11 -0.62 -2.27
C LEU A 52 -2.65 -0.98 -2.54
N GLY A 53 -2.45 -1.84 -3.53
CA GLY A 53 -1.14 -2.16 -4.10
C GLY A 53 -0.72 -1.20 -5.21
N ILE A 54 0.30 -1.60 -5.97
CA ILE A 54 0.73 -0.84 -7.16
C ILE A 54 -0.38 -0.87 -8.20
N VAL A 55 -0.90 0.30 -8.54
CA VAL A 55 -1.96 0.44 -9.55
C VAL A 55 -1.32 0.50 -10.94
N LEU A 56 -1.70 -0.42 -11.82
CA LEU A 56 -1.20 -0.50 -13.20
C LEU A 56 -2.17 0.06 -14.26
N GLY A 57 -3.24 0.72 -13.83
CA GLY A 57 -4.24 1.36 -14.71
C GLY A 57 -3.82 2.74 -15.23
N ASN A 58 -4.76 3.41 -15.93
CA ASN A 58 -4.56 4.77 -16.43
C ASN A 58 -4.30 5.75 -15.26
N GLY A 59 -3.24 6.56 -15.36
CA GLY A 59 -2.76 7.42 -14.27
C GLY A 59 -1.99 6.71 -13.14
N GLY A 60 -1.83 5.37 -13.23
CA GLY A 60 -1.08 4.56 -12.28
C GLY A 60 0.43 4.52 -12.54
N ALA A 61 1.11 3.61 -11.86
CA ALA A 61 2.56 3.45 -11.94
C ALA A 61 3.03 2.98 -13.32
N LEU A 62 2.22 2.20 -14.04
CA LEU A 62 2.60 1.62 -15.33
C LEU A 62 3.07 2.66 -16.34
N ALA A 63 2.35 3.78 -16.47
CA ALA A 63 2.72 4.85 -17.41
C ALA A 63 4.09 5.47 -17.09
N LYS A 64 4.51 5.48 -15.82
CA LYS A 64 5.83 5.96 -15.39
C LYS A 64 6.92 4.88 -15.54
N MET A 65 6.54 3.60 -15.52
CA MET A 65 7.45 2.48 -15.72
C MET A 65 7.80 2.26 -17.19
N ILE A 66 6.90 2.53 -18.14
CA ILE A 66 7.12 2.28 -19.57
C ILE A 66 8.36 2.99 -20.15
N PRO A 67 8.59 4.30 -19.91
CA PRO A 67 9.70 5.02 -20.53
C PRO A 67 11.11 4.44 -20.29
N PRO A 68 11.54 4.14 -19.04
CA PRO A 68 12.86 3.53 -18.82
C PRO A 68 12.99 2.14 -19.45
N PHE A 69 11.91 1.34 -19.47
CA PHE A 69 11.93 0.02 -20.13
C PHE A 69 12.06 0.14 -21.66
N GLN A 70 11.40 1.09 -22.30
CA GLN A 70 11.54 1.36 -23.74
C GLN A 70 12.94 1.86 -24.12
N LEU A 71 13.63 2.52 -23.20
CA LEU A 71 15.00 3.01 -23.38
C LEU A 71 16.08 1.97 -22.99
N PHE A 72 15.71 0.71 -22.72
CA PHE A 72 16.61 -0.34 -22.24
C PHE A 72 17.34 0.00 -20.92
N ALA A 73 16.80 0.95 -20.15
CA ALA A 73 17.30 1.36 -18.83
C ALA A 73 16.41 0.84 -17.69
N GLY A 74 15.53 -0.13 -17.98
CA GLY A 74 14.65 -0.76 -17.00
C GLY A 74 15.36 -1.78 -16.11
N GLY A 75 14.91 -1.91 -14.86
CA GLY A 75 15.35 -2.92 -13.90
C GLY A 75 14.17 -3.39 -13.03
N PRO A 76 14.34 -4.47 -12.24
CA PRO A 76 13.31 -4.92 -11.32
C PRO A 76 12.96 -3.80 -10.33
N ILE A 77 11.66 -3.55 -10.17
CA ILE A 77 11.12 -2.59 -9.21
C ILE A 77 10.51 -3.42 -8.08
N GLY A 78 11.09 -3.29 -6.89
CA GLY A 78 10.73 -4.10 -5.72
C GLY A 78 11.96 -4.31 -4.86
#